data_AF-A0A6A0AV08-F1
#
_entry.id   AF-A0A6A0AV08-F1
#
_cell.length_a   1.000
_cell.length_b   1.000
_cell.length_c   1.000
_cell.angle_alpha   90.00
_cell.angle_beta   90.00
_cell.angle_gamma   90.00
#
_symmetry.space_group_name_H-M   'P 1'
#
loop_
_entity.id
_entity.type
_entity.pdbx_description
1 polymer ?
#
loop_
_entity_poly.entity_id
_entity_poly.type
_entity_poly.pdbx_seq_one_letter_code
_entity_poly.pdbx_strand_id
1 'polypeptide(L)'
;MSAADGTGRDRSEVPPGAAAAPLLSATGVRVSFPGRRGAAPARAVDGVDLDVGTGEIVALVGESGCGKTSLARALLGLVRPEAGQVSFGGVPLGYGSRALKEYRRRVQLVLQDPSGSLNPRHTVYDAVSEGLRIHGYRGDEEAAVAEALARAGLRPPERFFLRYPHELSGGQRQRVVIAGALVLGPELIVADEPVASLDASVRGEILALLLRLRDELGLSALVVTHDLGLAWNIADRVAVMYLGRIVETGTVEEVLTRPRHPYTQAMLSVLPESAVPPVVLAGEPPDPSRVPPGCRFHPRCQVLVSGAADDVASRCRTQDPPVLAGGSAGAVACHWAAPTGPAPAGGRCEGAAPAGDRGGTAAPADGHRDATESAAGP
;
A
#
# COMPACT_ATOMS: atom_id res chain seq x y z
N MET A 1 27.28 -50.82 -2.49
CA MET A 1 28.18 -50.74 -3.66
C MET A 1 27.29 -50.64 -4.89
N SER A 2 27.22 -49.61 -5.73
CA SER A 2 27.88 -48.31 -5.93
C SER A 2 26.87 -47.53 -6.80
N ALA A 3 26.30 -46.40 -6.38
CA ALA A 3 26.72 -45.03 -6.72
C ALA A 3 27.00 -44.78 -8.22
N ALA A 4 26.15 -43.96 -8.85
CA ALA A 4 26.40 -43.11 -10.01
C ALA A 4 25.28 -42.03 -10.03
N ASP A 5 25.50 -40.94 -9.30
CA ASP A 5 26.03 -39.64 -9.77
C ASP A 5 24.97 -38.76 -10.42
N GLY A 6 24.37 -37.94 -9.57
CA GLY A 6 23.49 -36.85 -9.93
C GLY A 6 24.28 -35.67 -10.46
N THR A 7 23.94 -35.26 -11.68
CA THR A 7 24.36 -33.96 -12.21
C THR A 7 23.54 -32.88 -11.51
N GLY A 8 24.15 -32.31 -10.47
CA GLY A 8 23.68 -31.09 -9.83
C GLY A 8 23.56 -29.98 -10.86
N ARG A 9 22.33 -29.51 -11.09
CA ARG A 9 22.11 -28.21 -11.70
C ARG A 9 22.42 -27.17 -10.65
N ASP A 10 23.60 -26.61 -10.80
CA ASP A 10 24.09 -25.39 -10.17
C ASP A 10 22.99 -24.32 -10.24
N ARG A 11 22.31 -24.11 -9.09
CA ARG A 11 21.42 -22.98 -8.89
C ARG A 11 22.35 -21.78 -8.65
N SER A 12 22.74 -21.12 -9.73
CA SER A 12 23.35 -19.80 -9.68
C SER A 12 22.49 -18.91 -8.78
N GLU A 13 23.00 -18.60 -7.59
CA GLU A 13 22.48 -17.56 -6.72
C GLU A 13 22.39 -16.26 -7.52
N VAL A 14 21.18 -15.76 -7.72
CA VAL A 14 20.96 -14.43 -8.25
C VAL A 14 21.16 -13.45 -7.08
N PRO A 15 22.04 -12.45 -7.20
CA PRO A 15 22.24 -11.46 -6.15
C PRO A 15 20.95 -10.65 -5.93
N PRO A 16 20.57 -10.33 -4.68
CA PRO A 16 19.45 -9.43 -4.43
C PRO A 16 19.89 -8.01 -4.79
N GLY A 17 19.38 -7.46 -5.89
CA GLY A 17 19.70 -6.07 -6.23
C GLY A 17 19.46 -5.58 -7.66
N ALA A 18 19.16 -6.44 -8.64
CA ALA A 18 18.68 -5.99 -9.95
C ALA A 18 17.15 -6.15 -9.97
N ALA A 19 16.42 -5.08 -9.64
CA ALA A 19 14.97 -5.09 -9.52
C ALA A 19 14.32 -5.54 -10.84
N ALA A 20 13.76 -6.75 -10.85
CA ALA A 20 12.79 -7.14 -11.86
C ALA A 20 11.64 -6.12 -11.82
N ALA A 21 11.10 -5.77 -12.99
CA ALA A 21 10.01 -4.80 -13.07
C ALA A 21 8.83 -5.25 -12.18
N PRO A 22 8.21 -4.34 -11.41
CA PRO A 22 7.13 -4.70 -10.51
C PRO A 22 5.91 -5.21 -11.29
N LEU A 23 5.23 -6.22 -10.75
CA LEU A 23 4.01 -6.76 -11.32
C LEU A 23 2.87 -5.74 -11.26
N LEU A 24 2.72 -5.05 -10.12
CA LEU A 24 1.80 -3.93 -9.94
C LEU A 24 2.61 -2.72 -9.48
N SER A 25 2.37 -1.56 -10.08
CA SER A 25 2.98 -0.31 -9.64
C SER A 25 1.96 0.82 -9.62
N ALA A 26 1.86 1.50 -8.49
CA ALA A 26 1.18 2.78 -8.32
C ALA A 26 2.22 3.89 -8.20
N THR A 27 2.03 4.98 -8.95
CA THR A 27 2.90 6.15 -8.92
C THR A 27 2.07 7.41 -8.79
N GLY A 28 2.31 8.18 -7.74
CA GLY A 28 1.69 9.46 -7.44
C GLY A 28 0.18 9.37 -7.25
N VAL A 29 -0.35 8.22 -6.83
CA VAL A 29 -1.80 7.97 -6.80
C VAL A 29 -2.47 8.91 -5.79
N ARG A 30 -3.50 9.62 -6.25
CA ARG A 30 -4.36 10.47 -5.42
C ARG A 30 -5.82 10.10 -5.61
N VAL A 31 -6.54 10.00 -4.51
CA VAL A 31 -7.98 9.71 -4.46
C VAL A 31 -8.59 10.61 -3.40
N SER A 32 -9.56 11.43 -3.81
CA SER A 32 -10.39 12.19 -2.89
C SER A 32 -11.86 11.79 -3.04
N PHE A 33 -12.63 11.97 -1.97
CA PHE A 33 -14.08 11.79 -2.00
C PHE A 33 -14.78 13.11 -1.71
N PRO A 34 -15.85 13.45 -2.44
CA PRO A 34 -16.56 14.70 -2.22
C PRO A 34 -17.17 14.72 -0.82
N GLY A 35 -17.01 15.85 -0.13
CA GLY A 35 -17.63 16.07 1.17
C GLY A 35 -19.16 16.16 1.08
N ARG A 36 -19.86 15.74 2.14
CA ARG A 36 -21.32 15.94 2.25
C ARG A 36 -21.61 17.36 2.74
N ARG A 37 -22.69 17.97 2.24
CA ARG A 37 -23.22 19.28 2.72
C ARG A 37 -22.18 20.43 2.71
N GLY A 38 -21.35 20.52 1.68
CA GLY A 38 -20.37 21.61 1.53
C GLY A 38 -19.09 21.42 2.36
N ALA A 39 -18.90 20.27 3.01
CA ALA A 39 -17.62 19.92 3.64
C ALA A 39 -16.50 19.79 2.59
N ALA A 40 -15.27 20.06 3.02
CA ALA A 40 -14.08 19.85 2.19
C ALA A 40 -13.98 18.39 1.72
N PRO A 41 -13.41 18.13 0.53
CA PRO A 41 -13.20 16.76 0.06
C PRO A 41 -12.25 16.01 0.98
N ALA A 42 -12.58 14.75 1.25
CA ALA A 42 -11.78 13.85 2.07
C ALA A 42 -10.64 13.28 1.22
N ARG A 43 -9.39 13.61 1.54
CA ARG A 43 -8.20 13.08 0.85
C ARG A 43 -7.86 11.69 1.37
N ALA A 44 -8.45 10.67 0.75
CA ALA A 44 -8.28 9.28 1.16
C ALA A 44 -6.91 8.70 0.79
N VAL A 45 -6.36 9.10 -0.36
CA VAL A 45 -5.00 8.73 -0.81
C VAL A 45 -4.36 10.00 -1.37
N ASP A 46 -3.14 10.33 -0.94
CA ASP A 46 -2.51 11.61 -1.29
C ASP A 46 -1.04 11.46 -1.68
N GLY A 47 -0.80 10.97 -2.90
CA GLY A 47 0.53 10.85 -3.50
C GLY A 47 1.23 9.60 -2.99
N VAL A 48 0.59 8.44 -3.19
CA VAL A 48 1.16 7.16 -2.80
C VAL A 48 1.85 6.50 -3.99
N ASP A 49 3.10 6.10 -3.77
CA ASP A 49 3.81 5.17 -4.64
C ASP A 49 3.84 3.81 -3.94
N LEU A 50 3.47 2.74 -4.65
CA LEU A 50 3.49 1.38 -4.11
C LEU A 50 3.73 0.38 -5.22
N ASP A 51 4.77 -0.42 -5.08
CA ASP A 51 5.07 -1.52 -5.98
C ASP A 51 4.73 -2.87 -5.33
N VAL A 52 4.40 -3.87 -6.13
CA VAL A 52 4.28 -5.28 -5.75
C VAL A 52 4.98 -6.10 -6.82
N GLY A 53 6.00 -6.85 -6.42
CA GLY A 53 6.77 -7.76 -7.27
C GLY A 53 6.03 -9.08 -7.54
N THR A 54 6.53 -9.83 -8.52
CA THR A 54 6.01 -11.18 -8.82
C THR A 54 6.35 -12.15 -7.69
N GLY A 55 5.34 -12.86 -7.18
CA GLY A 55 5.48 -13.79 -6.06
C GLY A 55 5.75 -13.12 -4.72
N GLU A 56 5.68 -11.78 -4.66
CA GLU A 56 5.83 -10.99 -3.43
C GLU A 56 4.47 -10.87 -2.73
N ILE A 57 4.49 -11.00 -1.40
CA ILE A 57 3.38 -10.61 -0.54
C ILE A 57 3.74 -9.29 0.15
N VAL A 58 3.01 -8.24 -0.19
CA VAL A 58 3.12 -6.92 0.46
C VAL A 58 1.97 -6.73 1.42
N ALA A 59 2.27 -6.42 2.69
CA ALA A 59 1.26 -6.01 3.67
C ALA A 59 1.12 -4.48 3.70
N LEU A 60 -0.09 -3.99 3.41
CA LEU A 60 -0.46 -2.59 3.61
C LEU A 60 -1.15 -2.43 4.97
N VAL A 61 -0.46 -1.78 5.91
CA VAL A 61 -0.87 -1.75 7.32
C VAL A 61 -1.20 -0.34 7.78
N GLY A 62 -2.18 -0.17 8.66
CA GLY A 62 -2.50 1.14 9.26
C GLY A 62 -3.83 1.14 10.01
N GLU A 63 -4.11 2.22 10.74
CA GLU A 63 -5.37 2.42 11.48
C GLU A 63 -6.60 2.38 10.55
N SER A 64 -7.78 2.08 11.11
CA SER A 64 -9.03 2.16 10.35
C SER A 64 -9.25 3.57 9.81
N GLY A 65 -9.77 3.68 8.59
CA GLY A 65 -10.01 4.98 7.94
C GLY A 65 -8.76 5.69 7.40
N CYS A 66 -7.56 5.12 7.49
CA CYS A 66 -6.35 5.80 6.99
C CYS A 66 -6.19 5.80 5.46
N GLY A 67 -7.07 5.12 4.71
CA GLY A 67 -7.09 5.12 3.23
C GLY A 67 -6.73 3.81 2.54
N LYS A 68 -6.45 2.73 3.29
CA LYS A 68 -5.99 1.43 2.72
C LYS A 68 -6.98 0.82 1.71
N THR A 69 -8.25 0.70 2.08
CA THR A 69 -9.30 0.20 1.18
C THR A 69 -9.49 1.11 -0.04
N SER A 70 -9.31 2.42 0.11
CA SER A 70 -9.38 3.37 -1.00
C SER A 70 -8.23 3.17 -1.99
N LEU A 71 -7.02 2.94 -1.48
CA LEU A 71 -5.86 2.58 -2.29
C LEU A 71 -6.06 1.23 -2.97
N ALA A 72 -6.48 0.19 -2.24
CA ALA A 72 -6.79 -1.13 -2.79
C ALA A 72 -7.81 -1.07 -3.94
N ARG A 73 -8.89 -0.30 -3.77
CA ARG A 73 -9.90 -0.07 -4.83
C ARG A 73 -9.34 0.68 -6.04
N ALA A 74 -8.42 1.63 -5.82
CA ALA A 74 -7.75 2.32 -6.92
C ALA A 74 -6.83 1.38 -7.71
N LEU A 75 -6.09 0.51 -7.02
CA LEU A 75 -5.23 -0.51 -7.64
C LEU A 75 -6.03 -1.53 -8.47
N LEU A 76 -7.24 -1.89 -8.03
CA LEU A 76 -8.17 -2.76 -8.77
C LEU A 76 -8.91 -2.06 -9.92
N GLY A 77 -8.68 -0.77 -10.12
CA GLY A 77 -9.41 0.06 -11.08
C GLY A 77 -10.91 0.16 -10.76
N LEU A 78 -11.33 -0.06 -9.52
CA LEU A 78 -12.70 0.16 -9.04
C LEU A 78 -12.98 1.65 -8.80
N VAL A 79 -11.93 2.40 -8.44
CA VAL A 79 -11.93 3.85 -8.34
C VAL A 79 -10.85 4.38 -9.28
N ARG A 80 -11.17 5.37 -10.10
CA ARG A 80 -10.18 6.04 -10.93
C ARG A 80 -9.43 7.08 -10.09
N PRO A 81 -8.08 7.04 -10.02
CA PRO A 81 -7.30 8.10 -9.39
C PRO A 81 -7.56 9.46 -10.04
N GLU A 82 -7.57 10.51 -9.23
CA GLU A 82 -7.63 11.89 -9.71
C GLU A 82 -6.29 12.34 -10.31
N ALA A 83 -5.20 11.82 -9.75
CA ALA A 83 -3.85 12.01 -10.22
C ALA A 83 -3.02 10.73 -9.99
N GLY A 84 -1.89 10.66 -10.68
CA GLY A 84 -1.03 9.48 -10.69
C GLY A 84 -1.51 8.40 -11.65
N GLN A 85 -0.84 7.26 -11.59
CA GLN A 85 -1.05 6.16 -12.51
C GLN A 85 -0.92 4.83 -11.78
N VAL A 86 -1.75 3.86 -12.17
CA VAL A 86 -1.56 2.45 -11.82
C VAL A 86 -1.14 1.72 -13.09
N SER A 87 -0.18 0.82 -12.98
CA SER A 87 0.29 -0.04 -14.06
C SER A 87 0.41 -1.49 -13.61
N PHE A 88 0.23 -2.42 -14.53
CA PHE A 88 0.32 -3.85 -14.30
C PHE A 88 1.19 -4.51 -15.38
N GLY A 89 2.26 -5.20 -14.98
CA GLY A 89 3.28 -5.74 -15.88
C GLY A 89 3.91 -4.65 -16.76
N GLY A 90 4.12 -3.45 -16.21
CA GLY A 90 4.64 -2.28 -16.93
C GLY A 90 3.63 -1.58 -17.85
N VAL A 91 2.39 -2.06 -17.96
CA VAL A 91 1.36 -1.46 -18.82
C VAL A 91 0.39 -0.60 -17.99
N PRO A 92 0.18 0.69 -18.32
CA PRO A 92 -0.80 1.54 -17.64
C PRO A 92 -2.22 0.94 -17.70
N LEU A 93 -2.99 1.06 -16.61
CA LEU A 93 -4.38 0.60 -16.61
C LEU A 93 -5.24 1.45 -17.54
N GLY A 94 -5.93 0.78 -18.47
CA GLY A 94 -7.03 1.37 -19.23
C GLY A 94 -8.33 1.34 -18.42
N TYR A 95 -9.02 2.48 -18.30
CA TYR A 95 -10.30 2.58 -17.55
C TYR A 95 -11.55 2.30 -18.39
N GLY A 96 -11.39 1.83 -19.64
CA GLY A 96 -12.50 1.35 -20.45
C GLY A 96 -13.01 -0.02 -19.95
N SER A 97 -14.28 -0.31 -20.17
CA SER A 97 -14.94 -1.55 -19.70
C SER A 97 -14.18 -2.82 -20.12
N ARG A 98 -13.76 -2.91 -21.39
CA ARG A 98 -12.99 -4.06 -21.91
C ARG A 98 -11.60 -4.17 -21.26
N ALA A 99 -10.88 -3.05 -21.14
CA ALA A 99 -9.54 -3.04 -20.57
C ALA A 99 -9.56 -3.44 -19.09
N LEU A 100 -10.50 -2.90 -18.30
CA LEU A 100 -10.71 -3.30 -16.91
C LEU A 100 -11.15 -4.75 -16.76
N LYS A 101 -11.97 -5.26 -17.69
CA LYS A 101 -12.37 -6.68 -17.68
C LYS A 101 -11.15 -7.60 -17.88
N GLU A 102 -10.28 -7.31 -18.84
CA GLU A 102 -9.05 -8.10 -19.04
C GLU A 102 -8.10 -7.98 -17.85
N TYR A 103 -7.91 -6.77 -17.31
CA TYR A 103 -7.10 -6.55 -16.12
C TYR A 103 -7.61 -7.32 -14.90
N ARG A 104 -8.91 -7.21 -14.62
CA ARG A 104 -9.52 -7.88 -13.47
C ARG A 104 -9.52 -9.40 -13.62
N ARG A 105 -9.36 -9.97 -14.82
CA ARG A 105 -9.11 -11.42 -14.93
C ARG A 105 -7.81 -11.83 -14.24
N ARG A 106 -6.78 -10.97 -14.29
CA ARG A 106 -5.42 -11.22 -13.77
C ARG A 106 -5.26 -10.75 -12.32
N VAL A 107 -6.10 -9.81 -11.87
CA VAL A 107 -6.06 -9.24 -10.51
C VAL A 107 -7.42 -9.37 -9.84
N GLN A 108 -7.46 -10.14 -8.74
CA GLN A 108 -8.70 -10.47 -8.03
C GLN A 108 -8.75 -9.86 -6.63
N LEU A 109 -9.96 -9.66 -6.12
CA LEU A 109 -10.23 -9.07 -4.81
C LEU A 109 -10.82 -10.10 -3.86
N VAL A 110 -10.27 -10.20 -2.66
CA VAL A 110 -10.85 -10.93 -1.53
C VAL A 110 -11.26 -9.89 -0.49
N LEU A 111 -12.56 -9.81 -0.17
CA LEU A 111 -13.14 -8.80 0.72
C LEU A 111 -13.11 -9.21 2.20
N GLN A 112 -13.26 -8.22 3.08
CA GLN A 112 -13.17 -8.33 4.55
C GLN A 112 -14.26 -9.23 5.17
N ASP A 113 -15.48 -9.19 4.62
CA ASP A 113 -16.63 -9.96 5.11
C ASP A 113 -17.06 -11.00 4.08
N PRO A 114 -16.71 -12.29 4.30
CA PRO A 114 -17.16 -13.35 3.41
C PRO A 114 -18.69 -13.48 3.37
N SER A 115 -19.40 -13.18 4.46
CA SER A 115 -20.87 -13.28 4.49
C SER A 115 -21.54 -12.20 3.67
N GLY A 116 -21.02 -10.97 3.70
CA GLY A 116 -21.48 -9.87 2.86
C GLY A 116 -21.08 -10.01 1.38
N SER A 117 -20.01 -10.76 1.09
CA SER A 117 -19.54 -10.98 -0.29
C SER A 117 -20.28 -12.10 -1.03
N LEU A 118 -20.83 -13.08 -0.32
CA LEU A 118 -21.53 -14.22 -0.91
C LEU A 118 -23.04 -13.95 -0.98
N ASN A 119 -23.64 -14.13 -2.16
CA ASN A 119 -25.09 -14.05 -2.30
C ASN A 119 -25.76 -15.23 -1.58
N PRO A 120 -26.62 -15.02 -0.56
CA PRO A 120 -27.20 -16.10 0.24
C PRO A 120 -28.16 -17.01 -0.56
N ARG A 121 -28.58 -16.58 -1.76
CA ARG A 121 -29.43 -17.35 -2.67
C ARG A 121 -28.66 -18.18 -3.69
N HIS A 122 -27.35 -18.02 -3.75
CA HIS A 122 -26.49 -18.78 -4.66
C HIS A 122 -25.83 -19.92 -3.91
N THR A 123 -25.65 -21.04 -4.59
CA THR A 123 -24.85 -22.15 -4.06
C THR A 123 -23.36 -21.79 -4.09
N VAL A 124 -22.52 -22.57 -3.43
CA VAL A 124 -21.05 -22.46 -3.53
C VAL A 124 -20.61 -22.62 -4.99
N TYR A 125 -21.20 -23.57 -5.72
CA TYR A 125 -20.91 -23.75 -7.14
C TYR A 125 -21.22 -22.49 -7.95
N ASP A 126 -22.39 -21.88 -7.73
CA ASP A 126 -22.77 -20.64 -8.42
C ASP A 126 -21.84 -19.48 -8.08
N ALA A 127 -21.45 -19.34 -6.80
CA ALA A 127 -20.56 -18.29 -6.35
C ALA A 127 -19.15 -18.40 -6.97
N VAL A 128 -18.60 -19.62 -7.06
CA VAL A 128 -17.26 -19.85 -7.64
C VAL A 128 -17.30 -19.79 -9.18
N SER A 129 -18.35 -20.29 -9.82
CA SER A 129 -18.47 -20.26 -11.29
C SER A 129 -18.79 -18.88 -11.87
N GLU A 130 -19.28 -17.93 -11.06
CA GLU A 130 -19.68 -16.59 -11.51
C GLU A 130 -18.56 -15.87 -12.29
N GLY A 131 -17.32 -15.91 -11.78
CA GLY A 131 -16.17 -15.32 -12.46
C GLY A 131 -15.93 -15.94 -13.85
N LEU A 132 -15.98 -17.27 -13.96
CA LEU A 132 -15.81 -17.99 -15.23
C LEU A 132 -16.85 -17.55 -16.26
N ARG A 133 -18.12 -17.47 -15.84
CA ARG A 133 -19.26 -17.08 -16.69
C ARG A 133 -19.13 -15.63 -17.17
N ILE A 134 -18.81 -14.70 -16.26
CA ILE A 134 -18.60 -13.28 -16.60
C ILE A 134 -17.48 -13.13 -17.63
N HIS A 135 -16.41 -13.91 -17.51
CA HIS A 135 -15.26 -13.85 -18.42
C HIS A 135 -15.39 -14.76 -19.66
N GLY A 136 -16.52 -15.44 -19.83
CA GLY A 136 -16.79 -16.25 -21.02
C GLY A 136 -15.88 -17.47 -21.15
N TYR A 137 -15.54 -18.11 -20.04
CA TYR A 137 -14.77 -19.34 -20.00
C TYR A 137 -15.46 -20.44 -20.82
N ARG A 138 -14.68 -21.21 -21.59
CA ARG A 138 -15.18 -22.24 -22.54
C ARG A 138 -14.68 -23.65 -22.23
N GLY A 139 -13.94 -23.82 -21.14
CA GLY A 139 -13.47 -25.13 -20.69
C GLY A 139 -14.53 -25.85 -19.87
N ASP A 140 -14.11 -26.91 -19.19
CA ASP A 140 -14.93 -27.60 -18.20
C ASP A 140 -15.10 -26.72 -16.95
N GLU A 141 -16.29 -26.13 -16.80
CA GLU A 141 -16.64 -25.26 -15.66
C GLU A 141 -16.61 -26.05 -14.36
N GLU A 142 -17.11 -27.28 -14.36
CA GLU A 142 -17.22 -28.11 -13.16
C GLU A 142 -15.84 -28.50 -12.64
N ALA A 143 -14.95 -28.94 -13.55
CA ALA A 143 -13.57 -29.25 -13.20
C ALA A 143 -12.81 -28.02 -12.65
N ALA A 144 -12.99 -26.85 -13.26
CA ALA A 144 -12.35 -25.61 -12.81
C ALA A 144 -12.85 -25.19 -11.41
N VAL A 145 -14.16 -25.31 -11.15
CA VAL A 145 -14.73 -25.05 -9.82
C VAL A 145 -14.23 -26.04 -8.78
N ALA A 146 -14.19 -27.34 -9.12
CA ALA A 146 -13.67 -28.38 -8.24
C ALA A 146 -12.21 -28.10 -7.86
N GLU A 147 -11.37 -27.76 -8.83
CA GLU A 147 -9.97 -27.44 -8.63
C GLU A 147 -9.79 -26.19 -7.74
N ALA A 148 -10.55 -25.12 -8.01
CA ALA A 148 -10.48 -23.89 -7.21
C ALA A 148 -10.86 -24.12 -5.74
N LEU A 149 -11.93 -24.90 -5.49
CA LEU A 149 -12.34 -25.29 -4.14
C LEU A 149 -11.28 -26.16 -3.45
N ALA A 150 -10.70 -27.11 -4.18
CA ALA A 150 -9.65 -27.99 -3.66
C ALA A 150 -8.36 -27.22 -3.29
N ARG A 151 -7.98 -26.23 -4.12
CA ARG A 151 -6.86 -25.31 -3.86
C ARG A 151 -7.13 -24.43 -2.65
N ALA A 152 -8.37 -23.96 -2.45
CA ALA A 152 -8.79 -23.25 -1.24
C ALA A 152 -8.91 -24.16 0.00
N GLY A 153 -8.66 -25.46 -0.13
CA GLY A 153 -8.67 -26.43 0.96
C GLY A 153 -10.06 -26.94 1.35
N LEU A 154 -11.06 -26.78 0.50
CA LEU A 154 -12.38 -27.39 0.65
C LEU A 154 -12.35 -28.77 -0.03
N ARG A 155 -12.09 -29.82 0.75
CA ARG A 155 -11.94 -31.20 0.26
C ARG A 155 -12.90 -32.17 0.95
N PRO A 156 -13.50 -33.12 0.23
CA PRO A 156 -13.62 -33.18 -1.23
C PRO A 156 -14.53 -32.05 -1.76
N PRO A 157 -14.18 -31.39 -2.88
CA PRO A 157 -14.85 -30.16 -3.32
C PRO A 157 -16.32 -30.37 -3.73
N GLU A 158 -16.66 -31.53 -4.28
CA GLU A 158 -18.00 -31.87 -4.78
C GLU A 158 -19.05 -31.84 -3.67
N ARG A 159 -18.64 -32.10 -2.41
CA ARG A 159 -19.53 -32.00 -1.24
C ARG A 159 -20.03 -30.59 -0.97
N PHE A 160 -19.34 -29.57 -1.49
CA PHE A 160 -19.68 -28.17 -1.27
C PHE A 160 -20.54 -27.60 -2.38
N PHE A 161 -20.60 -28.21 -3.57
CA PHE A 161 -21.22 -27.60 -4.75
C PHE A 161 -22.64 -27.08 -4.51
N LEU A 162 -23.49 -27.91 -3.90
CA LEU A 162 -24.90 -27.59 -3.65
C LEU A 162 -25.15 -26.91 -2.30
N ARG A 163 -24.10 -26.66 -1.50
CA ARG A 163 -24.23 -25.98 -0.22
C ARG A 163 -24.50 -24.49 -0.45
N TYR A 164 -25.24 -23.90 0.46
CA TYR A 164 -25.46 -22.46 0.54
C TYR A 164 -24.53 -21.83 1.59
N PRO A 165 -24.24 -20.52 1.49
CA PRO A 165 -23.37 -19.84 2.46
C PRO A 165 -23.77 -20.03 3.93
N HIS A 166 -25.08 -20.07 4.22
CA HIS A 166 -25.58 -20.25 5.60
C HIS A 166 -25.28 -21.64 6.18
N GLU A 167 -24.97 -22.64 5.35
CA GLU A 167 -24.60 -23.99 5.77
C GLU A 167 -23.09 -24.15 6.05
N LEU A 168 -22.31 -23.10 5.84
CA LEU A 168 -20.86 -23.10 5.98
C LEU A 168 -20.41 -22.37 7.26
N SER A 169 -19.34 -22.86 7.88
CA SER A 169 -18.59 -22.13 8.91
C SER A 169 -17.92 -20.87 8.32
N GLY A 170 -17.56 -19.91 9.18
CA GLY A 170 -16.89 -18.67 8.74
C GLY A 170 -15.63 -18.92 7.92
N GLY A 171 -14.77 -19.86 8.37
CA GLY A 171 -13.58 -20.28 7.62
C GLY A 171 -13.90 -20.93 6.27
N GLN A 172 -14.93 -21.77 6.20
CA GLN A 172 -15.36 -22.34 4.91
C GLN A 172 -15.89 -21.27 3.96
N ARG A 173 -16.67 -20.29 4.44
CA ARG A 173 -17.10 -19.16 3.61
C ARG A 173 -15.92 -18.37 3.07
N GLN A 174 -14.91 -18.09 3.90
CA GLN A 174 -13.69 -17.41 3.44
C GLN A 174 -12.96 -18.21 2.36
N ARG A 175 -12.86 -19.54 2.52
CA ARG A 175 -12.27 -20.42 1.49
C ARG A 175 -13.08 -20.41 0.19
N VAL A 176 -14.41 -20.32 0.24
CA VAL A 176 -15.24 -20.17 -0.97
C VAL A 176 -14.96 -18.85 -1.68
N VAL A 177 -14.82 -17.74 -0.94
CA VAL A 177 -14.46 -16.43 -1.52
C VAL A 177 -13.08 -16.49 -2.18
N ILE A 178 -12.09 -17.10 -1.51
CA ILE A 178 -10.76 -17.32 -2.08
C ILE A 178 -10.84 -18.20 -3.34
N ALA A 179 -11.63 -19.28 -3.32
CA ALA A 179 -11.84 -20.13 -4.50
C ALA A 179 -12.44 -19.35 -5.68
N GLY A 180 -13.43 -18.48 -5.44
CA GLY A 180 -14.02 -17.62 -6.46
C GLY A 180 -13.02 -16.66 -7.10
N ALA A 181 -12.03 -16.17 -6.33
CA ALA A 181 -10.91 -15.40 -6.88
C ALA A 181 -9.94 -16.30 -7.68
N LEU A 182 -9.60 -17.48 -7.16
CA LEU A 182 -8.61 -18.38 -7.75
C LEU A 182 -9.09 -19.05 -9.05
N VAL A 183 -10.40 -19.21 -9.24
CA VAL A 183 -10.97 -19.92 -10.39
C VAL A 183 -10.55 -19.32 -11.75
N LEU A 184 -10.22 -18.01 -11.77
CA LEU A 184 -9.77 -17.30 -12.97
C LEU A 184 -8.27 -17.46 -13.26
N GLY A 185 -7.51 -18.07 -12.35
CA GLY A 185 -6.05 -18.16 -12.40
C GLY A 185 -5.37 -16.79 -12.32
N PRO A 186 -5.59 -15.99 -11.27
CA PRO A 186 -5.00 -14.66 -11.15
C PRO A 186 -3.49 -14.72 -10.90
N GLU A 187 -2.80 -13.63 -11.26
CA GLU A 187 -1.38 -13.39 -10.94
C GLU A 187 -1.21 -12.61 -9.64
N LEU A 188 -2.24 -11.83 -9.25
CA LEU A 188 -2.26 -11.01 -8.05
C LEU A 188 -3.62 -11.11 -7.33
N ILE A 189 -3.60 -11.31 -6.01
CA ILE A 189 -4.76 -11.11 -5.15
C ILE A 189 -4.57 -9.87 -4.29
N VAL A 190 -5.57 -8.99 -4.28
CA VAL A 190 -5.72 -7.93 -3.28
C VAL A 190 -6.66 -8.46 -2.20
N ALA A 191 -6.14 -8.69 -1.00
CA ALA A 191 -6.91 -9.21 0.12
C ALA A 191 -7.15 -8.09 1.14
N ASP A 192 -8.38 -7.59 1.22
CA ASP A 192 -8.77 -6.57 2.19
C ASP A 192 -9.24 -7.25 3.48
N GLU A 193 -8.47 -7.12 4.57
CA GLU A 193 -8.68 -7.73 5.89
C GLU A 193 -9.22 -9.18 5.85
N PRO A 194 -8.50 -10.12 5.19
CA PRO A 194 -9.03 -11.45 4.84
C PRO A 194 -9.35 -12.36 6.03
N VAL A 195 -9.06 -11.94 7.26
CA VAL A 195 -9.19 -12.73 8.48
C VAL A 195 -9.76 -11.95 9.66
N ALA A 196 -10.20 -10.70 9.46
CA ALA A 196 -10.64 -9.84 10.57
C ALA A 196 -11.88 -10.36 11.30
N SER A 197 -12.77 -11.06 10.58
CA SER A 197 -14.02 -11.64 11.10
C SER A 197 -13.88 -13.10 11.56
N LEU A 198 -12.67 -13.65 11.58
CA LEU A 198 -12.42 -15.08 11.83
C LEU A 198 -11.77 -15.34 13.20
N ASP A 199 -12.11 -16.48 13.79
CA ASP A 199 -11.50 -17.00 15.00
C ASP A 199 -9.97 -17.21 14.82
N ALA A 200 -9.23 -17.16 15.92
CA ALA A 200 -7.76 -17.25 15.90
C ALA A 200 -7.22 -18.53 15.23
N SER A 201 -7.87 -19.67 15.45
CA SER A 201 -7.49 -20.94 14.80
C SER A 201 -7.66 -20.88 13.28
N VAL A 202 -8.81 -20.37 12.82
CA VAL A 202 -9.14 -20.23 11.39
C VAL A 202 -8.25 -19.21 10.70
N ARG A 203 -7.89 -18.11 11.39
CA ARG A 203 -6.96 -17.11 10.88
C ARG A 203 -5.64 -17.75 10.43
N GLY A 204 -5.04 -18.59 11.27
CA GLY A 204 -3.79 -19.29 10.95
C GLY A 204 -3.92 -20.18 9.71
N GLU A 205 -5.05 -20.89 9.57
CA GLU A 205 -5.30 -21.74 8.40
C GLU A 205 -5.41 -20.95 7.09
N ILE A 206 -6.06 -19.77 7.13
CA ILE A 206 -6.21 -18.90 5.96
C ILE A 206 -4.87 -18.26 5.58
N LEU A 207 -4.07 -17.81 6.54
CA LEU A 207 -2.73 -17.29 6.26
C LEU A 207 -1.83 -18.38 5.66
N ALA A 208 -1.83 -19.58 6.23
CA ALA A 208 -1.10 -20.72 5.69
C ALA A 208 -1.58 -21.11 4.28
N LEU A 209 -2.87 -20.94 3.97
CA LEU A 209 -3.41 -21.13 2.63
C LEU A 209 -2.83 -20.11 1.65
N LEU A 210 -2.82 -18.82 1.99
CA LEU A 210 -2.26 -17.78 1.12
C LEU A 210 -0.76 -18.00 0.85
N LEU A 211 0.01 -18.39 1.87
CA LEU A 211 1.43 -18.75 1.71
C LEU A 211 1.62 -19.94 0.76
N ARG A 212 0.84 -21.01 0.92
CA ARG A 212 0.89 -22.15 -0.02
C ARG A 212 0.53 -21.75 -1.45
N LEU A 213 -0.47 -20.89 -1.63
CA LEU A 213 -0.85 -20.40 -2.96
C LEU A 213 0.27 -19.58 -3.60
N ARG A 214 1.00 -18.77 -2.82
CA ARG A 214 2.22 -18.10 -3.28
C ARG A 214 3.27 -19.12 -3.73
N ASP A 215 3.59 -20.09 -2.87
CA ASP A 215 4.65 -21.07 -3.12
C ASP A 215 4.35 -22.00 -4.31
N GLU A 216 3.09 -22.45 -4.45
CA GLU A 216 2.67 -23.42 -5.46
C GLU A 216 2.34 -22.78 -6.81
N LEU A 217 1.76 -21.56 -6.81
CA LEU A 217 1.24 -20.91 -8.02
C LEU A 217 2.06 -19.68 -8.45
N GLY A 218 3.05 -19.26 -7.67
CA GLY A 218 3.74 -17.98 -7.89
C GLY A 218 2.83 -16.77 -7.70
N LEU A 219 1.75 -16.93 -6.92
CA LEU A 219 0.74 -15.91 -6.73
C LEU A 219 1.30 -14.73 -5.92
N SER A 220 1.17 -13.52 -6.46
CA SER A 220 1.53 -12.29 -5.73
C SER A 220 0.34 -11.85 -4.87
N ALA A 221 0.57 -11.14 -3.77
CA ALA A 221 -0.51 -10.63 -2.94
C ALA A 221 -0.26 -9.24 -2.37
N LEU A 222 -1.32 -8.41 -2.33
CA LEU A 222 -1.39 -7.23 -1.50
C LEU A 222 -2.38 -7.50 -0.36
N VAL A 223 -1.88 -7.66 0.86
CA VAL A 223 -2.70 -7.92 2.04
C VAL A 223 -2.91 -6.62 2.79
N VAL A 224 -4.14 -6.12 2.81
CA VAL A 224 -4.52 -4.96 3.60
C VAL A 224 -4.94 -5.42 4.99
N THR A 225 -4.34 -4.84 6.03
CA THR A 225 -4.66 -5.17 7.42
C THR A 225 -4.45 -3.95 8.33
N HIS A 226 -4.99 -4.01 9.55
CA HIS A 226 -4.62 -3.08 10.62
C HIS A 226 -3.70 -3.73 11.66
N ASP A 227 -3.45 -5.03 11.54
CA ASP A 227 -2.68 -5.85 12.47
C ASP A 227 -1.27 -6.11 11.91
N LEU A 228 -0.25 -5.54 12.56
CA LEU A 228 1.16 -5.79 12.22
C LEU A 228 1.59 -7.23 12.56
N GLY A 229 0.99 -7.86 13.56
CA GLY A 229 1.25 -9.27 13.88
C GLY A 229 0.80 -10.21 12.76
N LEU A 230 -0.28 -9.87 12.05
CA LEU A 230 -0.66 -10.58 10.84
C LEU A 230 0.43 -10.45 9.77
N ALA A 231 0.94 -9.24 9.55
CA ALA A 231 1.98 -9.00 8.54
C ALA A 231 3.24 -9.84 8.78
N TRP A 232 3.67 -10.00 10.04
CA TRP A 232 4.79 -10.87 10.44
C TRP A 232 4.67 -12.30 9.93
N ASN A 233 3.45 -12.83 9.87
CA ASN A 233 3.19 -14.23 9.56
C ASN A 233 3.05 -14.51 8.06
N ILE A 234 2.99 -13.49 7.20
CA ILE A 234 2.64 -13.69 5.78
C ILE A 234 3.39 -12.82 4.78
N ALA A 235 3.84 -11.63 5.17
CA ALA A 235 4.34 -10.64 4.22
C ALA A 235 5.87 -10.71 4.08
N ASP A 236 6.36 -10.54 2.86
CA ASP A 236 7.79 -10.31 2.60
C ASP A 236 8.15 -8.83 2.89
N ARG A 237 7.22 -7.92 2.58
CA ARG A 237 7.41 -6.47 2.75
C ARG A 237 6.19 -5.81 3.39
N VAL A 238 6.43 -4.78 4.20
CA VAL A 238 5.39 -3.98 4.85
C VAL A 238 5.42 -2.54 4.32
N ALA A 239 4.24 -1.99 4.10
CA ALA A 239 4.01 -0.58 3.84
C ALA A 239 3.02 -0.05 4.89
N VAL A 240 3.50 0.82 5.78
CA VAL A 240 2.68 1.44 6.83
C VAL A 240 2.06 2.71 6.29
N MET A 241 0.74 2.81 6.35
CA MET A 241 -0.06 3.92 5.83
C MET A 241 -0.71 4.70 6.96
N TYR A 242 -0.52 6.02 6.93
CA TYR A 242 -1.17 6.97 7.84
C TYR A 242 -1.79 8.11 7.06
N LEU A 243 -3.09 8.34 7.29
CA LEU A 243 -3.88 9.44 6.74
C LEU A 243 -3.58 9.70 5.25
N GLY A 244 -3.72 8.69 4.39
CA GLY A 244 -3.57 8.84 2.94
C GLY A 244 -2.15 8.75 2.40
N ARG A 245 -1.12 8.55 3.22
CA ARG A 245 0.28 8.40 2.77
C ARG A 245 0.97 7.19 3.36
N ILE A 246 1.91 6.61 2.63
CA ILE A 246 2.84 5.62 3.18
C ILE A 246 3.90 6.37 3.98
N VAL A 247 4.03 6.03 5.26
CA VAL A 247 4.94 6.68 6.20
C VAL A 247 6.20 5.87 6.48
N GLU A 248 6.16 4.57 6.24
CA GLU A 248 7.30 3.67 6.40
C GLU A 248 7.14 2.45 5.50
N THR A 249 8.22 1.99 4.88
CA THR A 249 8.24 0.74 4.13
C THR A 249 9.59 0.04 4.25
N GLY A 250 9.56 -1.28 4.28
CA GLY A 250 10.74 -2.13 4.41
C GLY A 250 10.34 -3.58 4.52
N THR A 251 11.32 -4.46 4.53
CA THR A 251 11.07 -5.89 4.80
C THR A 251 10.29 -6.04 6.10
N VAL A 252 9.52 -7.11 6.21
CA VAL A 252 8.74 -7.37 7.43
C VAL A 252 9.65 -7.38 8.67
N GLU A 253 10.85 -7.95 8.55
CA GLU A 253 11.84 -7.98 9.61
C GLU A 253 12.33 -6.57 9.97
N GLU A 254 12.67 -5.73 9.00
CA GLU A 254 13.14 -4.36 9.26
C GLU A 254 12.08 -3.53 9.98
N VAL A 255 10.84 -3.53 9.47
CA VAL A 255 9.77 -2.66 10.00
C VAL A 255 9.32 -3.12 11.38
N LEU A 256 9.25 -4.44 11.63
CA LEU A 256 8.76 -4.97 12.91
C LEU A 256 9.84 -5.03 14.00
N THR A 257 11.12 -5.23 13.63
CA THR A 257 12.22 -5.29 14.63
C THR A 257 12.90 -3.95 14.87
N ARG A 258 12.93 -3.07 13.86
CA ARG A 258 13.57 -1.75 13.94
C ARG A 258 12.67 -0.65 13.34
N PRO A 259 11.45 -0.46 13.87
CA PRO A 259 10.52 0.57 13.39
C PRO A 259 11.13 1.97 13.55
N ARG A 260 11.19 2.72 12.44
CA ARG A 260 11.77 4.06 12.39
C ARG A 260 10.72 5.14 12.61
N HIS A 261 9.53 5.00 12.05
CA HIS A 261 8.51 6.04 12.17
C HIS A 261 7.85 5.97 13.56
N PRO A 262 7.68 7.12 14.27
CA PRO A 262 7.02 7.15 15.59
C PRO A 262 5.63 6.51 15.62
N TYR A 263 4.87 6.64 14.53
CA TYR A 263 3.59 5.94 14.35
C TYR A 263 3.74 4.41 14.37
N THR A 264 4.66 3.85 13.59
CA THR A 264 4.92 2.40 13.55
C THR A 264 5.39 1.89 14.92
N GLN A 265 6.25 2.65 15.59
CA GLN A 265 6.68 2.35 16.97
C GLN A 265 5.49 2.26 17.92
N ALA A 266 4.55 3.22 17.83
CA ALA A 266 3.35 3.20 18.65
C ALA A 266 2.44 2.00 18.34
N MET A 267 2.24 1.67 17.06
CA MET A 267 1.47 0.48 16.66
C MET A 267 2.08 -0.83 17.18
N LEU A 268 3.41 -0.96 17.19
CA LEU A 268 4.08 -2.16 17.68
C LEU A 268 4.06 -2.25 19.21
N SER A 269 4.13 -1.11 19.90
CA SER A 269 4.17 -1.07 21.37
C SER A 269 2.92 -1.65 22.05
N VAL A 270 1.80 -1.75 21.33
CA VAL A 270 0.53 -2.28 21.83
C VAL A 270 0.33 -3.77 21.54
N LEU A 271 1.26 -4.41 20.83
CA LEU A 271 1.18 -5.85 20.58
C LEU A 271 1.48 -6.64 21.86
N PRO A 272 0.82 -7.80 22.10
CA PRO A 272 1.02 -8.59 23.32
C PRO A 272 2.46 -9.03 23.57
N GLU A 273 3.23 -9.21 22.49
CA GLU A 273 4.62 -9.69 22.48
C GLU A 273 5.63 -8.53 22.61
N SER A 274 5.17 -7.28 22.70
CA SER A 274 6.04 -6.11 22.80
C SER A 274 6.81 -6.11 24.13
N ALA A 275 8.14 -6.03 24.04
CA ALA A 275 9.02 -5.82 25.19
C ALA A 275 9.07 -4.36 25.67
N VAL A 276 8.42 -3.44 24.94
CA VAL A 276 8.41 -2.00 25.21
C VAL A 276 7.07 -1.61 25.85
N PRO A 277 7.05 -0.68 26.82
CA PRO A 277 5.81 -0.14 27.38
C PRO A 277 4.88 0.41 26.30
N PRO A 278 3.56 0.22 26.42
CA PRO A 278 2.61 0.66 25.41
C PRO A 278 2.60 2.18 25.30
N VAL A 279 2.77 2.68 24.07
CA VAL A 279 2.67 4.10 23.74
C VAL A 279 1.21 4.43 23.51
N VAL A 280 0.61 5.17 24.44
CA VAL A 280 -0.75 5.67 24.30
C VAL A 280 -0.71 6.95 23.47
N LEU A 281 -1.21 6.88 22.24
CA LEU A 281 -1.34 8.05 21.37
C LEU A 281 -2.44 8.98 21.89
N ALA A 282 -2.14 10.28 21.98
CA ALA A 282 -3.11 11.28 22.39
C ALA A 282 -4.07 11.65 21.25
N GLY A 283 -5.35 11.81 21.58
CA GLY A 283 -6.38 12.30 20.65
C GLY A 283 -6.83 11.32 19.57
N GLU A 284 -7.84 11.74 18.80
CA GLU A 284 -8.37 10.98 17.66
C GLU A 284 -7.52 11.16 16.39
N PRO A 285 -7.52 10.18 15.46
CA PRO A 285 -6.93 10.36 14.14
C PRO A 285 -7.52 11.61 13.44
N PRO A 286 -6.70 12.45 12.79
CA PRO A 286 -7.20 13.63 12.09
C PRO A 286 -8.20 13.27 11.00
N ASP A 287 -9.20 14.13 10.79
CA ASP A 287 -10.17 13.98 9.71
C ASP A 287 -9.47 14.10 8.34
N PRO A 288 -9.64 13.12 7.41
CA PRO A 288 -9.09 13.20 6.05
C PRO A 288 -9.54 14.44 5.24
N SER A 289 -10.61 15.11 5.67
CA SER A 289 -11.11 16.37 5.12
C SER A 289 -10.38 17.59 5.69
N ARG A 290 -9.66 17.43 6.80
CA ARG A 290 -8.91 18.47 7.52
C ARG A 290 -7.51 17.96 7.91
N VAL A 291 -6.76 17.54 6.89
CA VAL A 291 -5.37 17.08 7.08
C VAL A 291 -4.51 18.23 7.64
N PRO A 292 -3.76 18.01 8.73
CA PRO A 292 -2.86 19.01 9.29
C PRO A 292 -1.68 19.32 8.34
N PRO A 293 -1.11 20.53 8.38
CA PRO A 293 0.06 20.88 7.58
C PRO A 293 1.29 20.08 8.01
N GLY A 294 2.21 19.87 7.08
CA GLY A 294 3.47 19.19 7.35
C GLY A 294 3.34 17.69 7.59
N CYS A 295 4.04 17.16 8.59
CA CYS A 295 3.90 15.77 8.96
C CYS A 295 2.49 15.50 9.48
N ARG A 296 1.74 14.63 8.79
CA ARG A 296 0.34 14.31 9.15
C ARG A 296 0.18 13.78 10.57
N PHE A 297 1.23 13.12 11.07
CA PHE A 297 1.24 12.50 12.39
C PHE A 297 1.72 13.45 13.51
N HIS A 298 2.24 14.64 13.19
CA HIS A 298 2.79 15.55 14.20
C HIS A 298 1.84 15.85 15.38
N PRO A 299 0.50 15.96 15.21
CA PRO A 299 -0.40 16.23 16.34
C PRO A 299 -0.46 15.10 17.37
N ARG A 300 -0.14 13.86 16.95
CA ARG A 300 -0.18 12.63 17.77
C ARG A 300 1.21 12.06 18.05
N CYS A 301 2.27 12.71 17.56
CA CYS A 301 3.63 12.19 17.61
C CYS A 301 4.22 12.30 19.02
N GLN A 302 4.42 11.15 19.67
CA GLN A 302 4.98 11.05 21.02
C GLN A 302 6.40 11.63 21.13
N VAL A 303 7.20 11.56 20.06
CA VAL A 303 8.57 12.10 20.03
C VAL A 303 8.56 13.63 19.98
N LEU A 304 7.56 14.22 19.31
CA LEU A 304 7.39 15.67 19.28
C LEU A 304 6.84 16.19 20.61
N VAL A 305 5.92 15.45 21.23
CA VAL A 305 5.34 15.81 22.53
C VAL A 305 6.35 15.69 23.67
N SER A 306 7.27 14.73 23.60
CA SER A 306 8.32 14.55 24.62
C SER A 306 9.47 15.55 24.53
N GLY A 307 9.53 16.37 23.47
CA GLY A 307 10.64 17.28 23.19
C GLY A 307 11.86 16.62 22.53
N ALA A 308 11.82 15.30 22.28
CA ALA A 308 12.93 14.56 21.67
C ALA A 308 13.19 14.92 20.19
N ALA A 309 12.29 15.67 19.56
CA ALA A 309 12.38 16.15 18.17
C ALA A 309 12.26 17.70 18.07
N ASP A 310 12.71 18.44 19.08
CA ASP A 310 12.63 19.91 19.12
C ASP A 310 13.39 20.58 17.96
N ASP A 311 14.50 19.98 17.54
CA ASP A 311 15.33 20.43 16.42
C ASP A 311 14.60 20.41 15.07
N VAL A 312 13.68 19.45 14.89
CA VAL A 312 12.88 19.29 13.66
C VAL A 312 11.41 19.70 13.85
N ALA A 313 11.03 20.22 15.02
CA ALA A 313 9.65 20.53 15.37
C ALA A 313 8.97 21.50 14.39
N SER A 314 9.69 22.52 13.93
CA SER A 314 9.20 23.49 12.94
C SER A 314 8.91 22.81 11.61
N ARG A 315 9.80 21.94 11.13
CA ARG A 315 9.64 21.17 9.88
C ARG A 315 8.49 20.20 9.98
N CYS A 316 8.35 19.49 11.11
CA CYS A 316 7.20 18.60 11.37
C CYS A 316 5.85 19.30 11.26
N ARG A 317 5.74 20.58 11.64
CA ARG A 317 4.47 21.34 11.59
C ARG A 317 4.21 22.05 10.26
N THR A 318 5.23 22.27 9.44
CA THR A 318 5.13 23.15 8.26
C THR A 318 5.51 22.49 6.93
N GLN A 319 6.33 21.44 6.96
CA GLN A 319 6.87 20.79 5.77
C GLN A 319 6.41 19.33 5.71
N ASP A 320 5.80 18.94 4.59
CA ASP A 320 5.43 17.55 4.34
C ASP A 320 6.71 16.68 4.24
N PRO A 321 6.77 15.53 4.93
CA PRO A 321 7.81 14.53 4.67
C PRO A 321 7.76 14.04 3.21
N PRO A 322 8.88 13.54 2.67
CA PRO A 322 8.94 13.06 1.29
C PRO A 322 7.98 11.89 1.04
N VAL A 323 7.49 11.78 -0.20
CA VAL A 323 6.78 10.58 -0.66
C VAL A 323 7.81 9.46 -0.82
N LEU A 324 7.51 8.30 -0.24
CA LEU A 324 8.36 7.12 -0.35
C LEU A 324 8.15 6.46 -1.70
N ALA A 325 9.25 6.01 -2.33
CA ALA A 325 9.18 5.30 -3.60
C ALA A 325 8.56 3.90 -3.41
N GLY A 326 7.82 3.42 -4.41
CA GLY A 326 6.99 2.22 -4.29
C GLY A 326 7.74 0.93 -3.94
N GLY A 327 9.00 0.79 -4.36
CA GLY A 327 9.85 -0.37 -4.13
C GLY A 327 10.99 -0.16 -3.12
N SER A 328 11.05 0.99 -2.42
CA SER A 328 12.16 1.23 -1.49
C SER A 328 12.05 0.31 -0.26
N ALA A 329 13.09 -0.50 0.00
CA ALA A 329 13.25 -1.17 1.28
C ALA A 329 13.89 -0.21 2.31
N GLY A 330 13.41 -0.24 3.55
CA GLY A 330 13.97 0.53 4.67
C GLY A 330 13.75 2.04 4.64
N ALA A 331 12.76 2.54 3.89
CA ALA A 331 12.48 3.97 3.76
C ALA A 331 11.45 4.48 4.78
N VAL A 332 11.62 5.74 5.22
CA VAL A 332 10.76 6.37 6.22
C VAL A 332 10.47 7.83 5.86
N ALA A 333 9.22 8.24 5.96
CA ALA A 333 8.75 9.60 5.70
C ALA A 333 8.65 10.38 7.02
N CYS A 334 9.79 10.66 7.65
CA CYS A 334 9.85 11.32 8.95
C CYS A 334 11.03 12.29 9.03
N HIS A 335 10.83 13.53 9.45
CA HIS A 335 11.93 14.49 9.61
C HIS A 335 12.91 14.13 10.73
N TRP A 336 12.43 13.42 11.75
CA TRP A 336 13.25 12.97 12.89
C TRP A 336 14.01 11.68 12.59
N ALA A 337 13.35 10.71 11.94
CA ALA A 337 13.91 9.39 11.70
C ALA A 337 14.59 9.23 10.33
N ALA A 338 14.44 10.19 9.41
CA ALA A 338 15.10 10.15 8.11
C ALA A 338 16.62 10.10 8.31
N PRO A 339 17.35 9.28 7.54
CA PRO A 339 18.80 9.40 7.52
C PRO A 339 19.12 10.78 6.94
N THR A 340 19.97 11.55 7.61
CA THR A 340 20.57 12.77 7.05
C THR A 340 21.48 12.39 5.88
N GLY A 341 20.88 12.10 4.71
CA GLY A 341 21.55 12.02 3.41
C GLY A 341 21.61 13.41 2.77
N PRO A 342 22.62 13.68 1.90
CA PRO A 342 23.00 15.03 1.55
C PRO A 342 21.87 15.76 0.83
N ALA A 343 21.71 17.04 1.18
CA ALA A 343 20.80 17.97 0.50
C ALA A 343 20.98 17.87 -1.03
N PRO A 344 19.91 18.02 -1.83
CA PRO A 344 20.04 18.06 -3.28
C PRO A 344 21.07 19.14 -3.63
N ALA A 345 22.14 18.72 -4.31
CA ALA A 345 23.19 19.60 -4.77
C ALA A 345 22.54 20.78 -5.49
N GLY A 346 22.79 21.99 -4.98
CA GLY A 346 22.30 23.23 -5.57
C GLY A 346 22.59 23.23 -7.06
N GLY A 347 21.52 23.29 -7.85
CA GLY A 347 21.60 23.59 -9.27
C GLY A 347 22.29 24.92 -9.42
N ARG A 348 23.58 24.88 -9.76
CA ARG A 348 24.28 26.03 -10.32
C ARG A 348 23.56 26.35 -11.62
N CYS A 349 22.87 27.48 -11.67
CA CYS A 349 22.45 28.08 -12.92
C CYS A 349 23.72 28.55 -13.63
N GLU A 350 24.27 27.69 -14.49
CA GLU A 350 25.19 28.12 -15.54
C GLU A 350 24.39 28.62 -16.74
N GLY A 351 24.71 29.84 -17.16
CA GLY A 351 24.64 30.24 -18.56
C GLY A 351 23.55 31.22 -18.95
N ALA A 352 23.90 32.51 -19.00
CA ALA A 352 23.67 33.34 -20.19
C ALA A 352 24.52 34.62 -20.11
N ALA A 353 25.65 34.62 -20.79
CA ALA A 353 26.35 35.84 -21.16
C ALA A 353 25.56 36.60 -22.24
N PRO A 354 25.50 37.94 -22.20
CA PRO A 354 25.22 38.72 -23.40
C PRO A 354 26.52 39.28 -23.97
N ALA A 355 26.82 38.90 -25.22
CA ALA A 355 27.73 39.63 -26.08
C ALA A 355 27.13 41.02 -26.37
N GLY A 356 27.95 42.06 -26.24
CA GLY A 356 27.53 43.45 -26.40
C GLY A 356 27.44 43.90 -27.84
N ASP A 357 26.90 45.11 -28.03
CA ASP A 357 27.54 46.10 -28.89
C ASP A 357 27.12 47.55 -28.56
N ARG A 358 28.15 48.41 -28.53
CA ARG A 358 28.26 49.84 -28.84
C ARG A 358 27.20 50.87 -28.43
N GLY A 359 27.70 51.86 -27.67
CA GLY A 359 27.78 53.25 -28.18
C GLY A 359 27.17 54.32 -27.29
N GLY A 360 27.97 55.34 -26.91
CA GLY A 360 27.45 56.67 -26.56
C GLY A 360 27.99 57.31 -25.28
N THR A 361 29.03 58.10 -25.45
CA THR A 361 29.59 59.16 -24.57
C THR A 361 28.58 60.02 -23.79
N ALA A 362 28.86 60.33 -22.51
CA ALA A 362 29.11 61.71 -21.99
C ALA A 362 29.21 61.80 -20.44
N ALA A 363 30.27 62.49 -20.00
CA ALA A 363 30.64 63.21 -18.78
C ALA A 363 29.82 63.19 -17.44
N PRO A 364 30.51 63.43 -16.29
CA PRO A 364 29.93 63.45 -14.95
C PRO A 364 29.50 64.86 -14.50
N ALA A 365 28.60 64.94 -13.50
CA ALA A 365 28.37 66.16 -12.75
C ALA A 365 28.02 65.87 -11.28
N ASP A 366 28.69 66.63 -10.42
CA ASP A 366 28.65 66.68 -8.98
C ASP A 366 27.29 67.01 -8.37
N GLY A 367 27.12 66.67 -7.08
CA GLY A 367 26.90 67.72 -6.09
C GLY A 367 25.61 67.70 -5.26
N HIS A 368 25.84 67.77 -3.93
CA HIS A 368 25.00 68.37 -2.87
C HIS A 368 23.87 67.54 -2.25
N ARG A 369 23.98 67.21 -0.94
CA ARG A 369 23.53 67.98 0.27
C ARG A 369 22.00 68.01 0.37
N ASP A 370 21.34 67.90 1.51
CA ASP A 370 21.64 67.75 2.94
C ASP A 370 20.28 67.37 3.58
N ALA A 371 20.35 66.84 4.81
CA ALA A 371 19.46 66.99 5.99
C ALA A 371 17.96 67.33 5.80
N THR A 372 16.98 66.73 6.50
CA THR A 372 16.66 66.78 7.95
C THR A 372 15.36 65.97 8.13
N GLU A 373 15.24 65.01 9.05
CA GLU A 373 14.89 65.16 10.47
C GLU A 373 13.39 65.38 10.77
N SER A 374 12.92 64.65 11.80
CA SER A 374 11.70 64.86 12.60
C SER A 374 10.37 64.34 12.05
N ALA A 375 9.39 63.84 12.80
CA ALA A 375 9.20 63.15 14.08
C ALA A 375 7.66 63.15 14.32
N ALA A 376 7.16 62.23 15.14
CA ALA A 376 5.88 62.27 15.88
C ALA A 376 4.58 62.37 15.06
N GLY A 377 3.77 61.30 15.03
CA GLY A 377 2.67 61.08 15.98
C GLY A 377 1.33 61.14 15.21
N PRO A 378 0.17 60.81 15.78
CA PRO A 378 -0.18 60.55 17.19
C PRO A 378 -0.18 59.07 17.62
#